data_AF-A0A9E3B557-F1
#
_entry.id   AF-A0A9E3B557-F1
#
_cell.length_a   1.000
_cell.length_b   1.000
_cell.length_c   1.000
_cell.angle_alpha   90.00
_cell.angle_beta   90.00
_cell.angle_gamma   90.00
#
_symmetry.space_group_name_H-M   'P 1'
#
loop_
_entity.id
_entity.type
_entity.pdbx_description
1 polymer ?
#
loop_
_entity_poly.entity_id
_entity_poly.type
_entity_poly.pdbx_seq_one_letter_code
_entity_poly.pdbx_strand_id
1 'polypeptide(L)'
;MDKHKTPIPSSQQVHTIVPGVVPRGKPVELSEVAVLLHPQDNVAIARVPLNRGVQLRLPMQTTGNSKVVEVMQRISSGHKVALYDIAEGEPVLRYGSIIGYATRPIQAGSHVHTHNLGVGNLKQVYESGID
;
A
#
# COMPACT_ATOMS: atom_id res chain seq x y z
N MET A 1 5.67 39.40 42.57
CA MET A 1 4.55 38.50 42.21
C MET A 1 4.67 38.16 40.74
N ASP A 2 5.49 37.15 40.42
CA ASP A 2 5.61 36.60 39.08
C ASP A 2 4.62 35.44 38.89
N LYS A 3 3.73 35.55 37.90
CA LYS A 3 2.91 34.42 37.46
C LYS A 3 3.39 34.00 36.08
N HIS A 4 4.30 33.03 36.06
CA HIS A 4 4.64 32.24 34.88
C HIS A 4 3.37 31.63 34.28
N LYS A 5 3.03 32.02 33.05
CA LYS A 5 2.02 31.34 32.24
C LYS A 5 2.74 30.48 31.22
N THR A 6 2.83 29.19 31.49
CA THR A 6 3.34 28.17 30.56
C THR A 6 2.41 28.09 29.34
N PRO A 7 2.91 28.01 28.10
CA PRO A 7 2.06 27.75 26.94
C PRO A 7 1.61 26.29 26.97
N ILE A 8 0.31 26.07 26.82
CA ILE A 8 -0.29 24.75 26.61
C ILE A 8 0.05 24.32 25.18
N PRO A 9 0.61 23.12 24.94
CA PRO A 9 0.91 22.67 23.59
C PRO A 9 -0.38 22.47 22.80
N SER A 10 -0.37 22.97 21.56
CA SER A 10 -1.45 22.91 20.59
C SER A 10 -1.96 21.48 20.41
N SER A 11 -3.26 21.30 20.62
CA SER A 11 -3.99 20.07 20.38
C SER A 11 -3.68 19.51 18.99
N GLN A 12 -3.24 18.25 18.93
CA GLN A 12 -3.14 17.48 17.70
C GLN A 12 -4.46 17.62 16.93
N GLN A 13 -4.39 18.14 15.70
CA GLN A 13 -5.52 18.11 14.79
C GLN A 13 -5.88 16.66 14.53
N VAL A 14 -6.99 16.23 15.14
CA VAL A 14 -7.64 14.97 14.82
C VAL A 14 -8.10 15.11 13.38
N HIS A 15 -7.33 14.56 12.43
CA HIS A 15 -7.77 14.40 11.06
C HIS A 15 -8.95 13.43 11.09
N THR A 16 -10.17 13.97 11.11
CA THR A 16 -11.38 13.17 10.91
C THR A 16 -11.31 12.59 9.51
N ILE A 17 -10.94 11.32 9.41
CA ILE A 17 -11.08 10.55 8.18
C ILE A 17 -12.59 10.43 7.95
N VAL A 18 -13.12 11.25 7.04
CA VAL A 18 -14.50 11.10 6.57
C VAL A 18 -14.60 9.72 5.92
N PRO A 19 -15.56 8.85 6.33
CA PRO A 19 -15.71 7.55 5.71
C PRO A 19 -15.92 7.68 4.20
N GLY A 20 -14.97 7.18 3.41
CA GLY A 20 -15.20 6.86 2.00
C GLY A 20 -14.49 7.72 0.95
N VAL A 21 -13.79 8.80 1.32
CA VAL A 21 -13.03 9.60 0.34
C VAL A 21 -11.75 10.17 0.95
N VAL A 22 -10.60 9.69 0.47
CA VAL A 22 -9.29 10.22 0.85
C VAL A 22 -9.06 11.58 0.14
N PRO A 23 -8.66 12.65 0.85
CA PRO A 23 -8.38 13.96 0.26
C PRO A 23 -7.26 13.92 -0.79
N ARG A 24 -7.36 14.77 -1.82
CA ARG A 24 -6.28 14.98 -2.81
C ARG A 24 -5.29 16.02 -2.31
N GLY A 25 -4.00 15.86 -2.62
CA GLY A 25 -2.98 16.91 -2.49
C GLY A 25 -2.04 16.82 -1.28
N LYS A 26 -2.26 15.91 -0.33
CA LYS A 26 -1.26 15.54 0.69
C LYS A 26 -1.07 14.02 0.72
N PRO A 27 0.17 13.51 0.84
CA PRO A 27 0.39 12.10 1.09
C PRO A 27 -0.32 11.65 2.36
N VAL A 28 -1.03 10.53 2.27
CA VAL A 28 -1.69 9.85 3.39
C VAL A 28 -0.90 8.61 3.72
N GLU A 29 -0.71 8.31 5.00
CA GLU A 29 0.00 7.09 5.41
C GLU A 29 -0.74 5.85 4.90
N LEU A 30 -0.02 4.90 4.31
CA LEU A 30 -0.61 3.68 3.76
C LEU A 30 -1.50 2.98 4.79
N SER A 31 -1.06 2.90 6.05
CA SER A 31 -1.74 2.21 7.16
C SER A 31 -3.09 2.81 7.54
N GLU A 32 -3.34 4.09 7.21
CA GLU A 32 -4.61 4.75 7.50
C GLU A 32 -5.72 4.26 6.55
N VAL A 33 -5.37 3.90 5.32
CA VAL A 33 -6.34 3.67 4.23
C VAL A 33 -6.22 2.30 3.57
N ALA A 34 -5.13 1.58 3.80
CA ALA A 34 -4.85 0.25 3.29
C ALA A 34 -4.08 -0.59 4.32
N VAL A 35 -4.08 -1.91 4.13
CA VAL A 35 -3.32 -2.85 4.97
C VAL A 35 -2.20 -3.46 4.13
N LEU A 36 -0.96 -3.25 4.57
CA LEU A 36 0.18 -4.05 4.17
C LEU A 36 0.25 -5.27 5.09
N LEU A 37 0.10 -6.47 4.54
CA LEU A 37 -0.06 -7.69 5.34
C LEU A 37 1.29 -8.29 5.76
N HIS A 38 2.32 -8.07 4.95
CA HIS A 38 3.69 -8.48 5.23
C HIS A 38 4.69 -7.44 4.71
N PRO A 39 5.85 -7.22 5.35
CA PRO A 39 6.83 -6.22 4.92
C PRO A 39 7.39 -6.42 3.51
N GLN A 40 7.35 -7.65 2.99
CA GLN A 40 7.80 -8.00 1.63
C GLN A 40 6.69 -7.93 0.57
N ASP A 41 5.45 -7.63 0.96
CA ASP A 41 4.35 -7.56 0.00
C ASP A 41 4.56 -6.38 -0.96
N ASN A 42 4.33 -6.62 -2.25
CA ASN A 42 4.35 -5.58 -3.28
C ASN A 42 2.94 -5.02 -3.58
N VAL A 43 1.93 -5.48 -2.83
CA VAL A 43 0.56 -4.96 -2.86
C VAL A 43 0.04 -4.69 -1.45
N ALA A 44 -0.90 -3.76 -1.33
CA ALA A 44 -1.70 -3.55 -0.11
C ALA A 44 -3.20 -3.72 -0.40
N ILE A 45 -3.98 -4.03 0.65
CA ILE A 45 -5.44 -4.16 0.55
C ILE A 45 -6.10 -2.85 0.98
N ALA A 46 -6.85 -2.22 0.07
CA ALA A 46 -7.58 -0.99 0.39
C ALA A 46 -8.64 -1.24 1.47
N ARG A 47 -8.63 -0.48 2.57
CA ARG A 47 -9.67 -0.53 3.62
C ARG A 47 -10.87 0.36 3.29
N VAL A 48 -10.61 1.41 2.54
CA VAL A 48 -11.60 2.37 2.02
C VAL A 48 -11.40 2.51 0.52
N PRO A 49 -12.39 3.01 -0.24
CA PRO A 49 -12.18 3.35 -1.63
C PRO A 49 -11.04 4.36 -1.82
N LEU A 50 -10.09 4.05 -2.70
CA LEU A 50 -9.00 4.94 -3.08
C LEU A 50 -9.33 5.57 -4.43
N ASN A 51 -9.36 6.90 -4.51
CA ASN A 51 -9.61 7.61 -5.76
C ASN A 51 -8.30 7.91 -6.49
N ARG A 52 -8.39 8.12 -7.81
CA ARG A 52 -7.26 8.59 -8.61
C ARG A 52 -6.66 9.88 -8.03
N GLY A 53 -5.33 9.96 -7.98
CA GLY A 53 -4.59 11.12 -7.47
C GLY A 53 -4.39 11.14 -5.95
N VAL A 54 -4.90 10.13 -5.22
CA VAL A 54 -4.52 9.93 -3.82
C VAL A 54 -3.04 9.57 -3.77
N GLN A 55 -2.28 10.27 -2.93
CA GLN A 55 -0.87 9.98 -2.69
C GLN A 55 -0.74 9.13 -1.44
N LEU A 56 -0.18 7.93 -1.57
CA LEU A 56 0.06 6.98 -0.49
C LEU A 56 1.52 7.07 -0.06
N ARG A 57 1.78 7.45 1.19
CA ARG A 57 3.12 7.32 1.78
C ARG A 57 3.32 5.87 2.22
N LEU A 58 4.33 5.23 1.65
CA LEU A 58 4.70 3.87 2.02
C LEU A 58 5.51 3.88 3.33
N PRO A 59 5.38 2.83 4.16
CA PRO A 59 6.20 2.68 5.36
C PRO A 59 7.69 2.72 4.99
N MET A 60 8.51 3.36 5.82
CA MET A 60 9.96 3.40 5.58
C MET A 60 10.53 1.98 5.63
N GLN A 61 11.33 1.64 4.62
CA GLN A 61 12.32 0.57 4.77
C GLN A 61 13.49 1.14 5.60
N THR A 62 14.13 0.27 6.39
CA THR A 62 15.08 0.59 7.47
C THR A 62 16.27 1.49 7.12
N THR A 63 16.44 1.88 5.84
CA THR A 63 17.59 2.64 5.33
C THR A 63 17.26 3.66 4.23
N GLY A 64 16.04 4.22 4.15
CA GLY A 64 15.71 5.21 3.11
C GLY A 64 14.57 6.18 3.39
N ASN A 65 14.40 7.14 2.47
CA ASN A 65 13.29 8.10 2.49
C ASN A 65 11.94 7.40 2.25
N SER A 66 10.87 7.84 2.93
CA SER A 66 9.51 7.37 2.64
C SER A 66 9.14 7.61 1.18
N LYS A 67 8.84 6.53 0.45
CA LYS A 67 8.35 6.59 -0.94
C LYS A 67 6.89 7.02 -0.96
N VAL A 68 6.50 7.80 -1.96
CA VAL A 68 5.10 8.16 -2.23
C VAL A 68 4.65 7.49 -3.53
N VAL A 69 3.45 6.90 -3.52
CA VAL A 69 2.80 6.26 -4.67
C VAL A 69 1.48 6.95 -4.95
N GLU A 70 1.26 7.40 -6.18
CA GLU A 70 -0.03 7.96 -6.60
C GLU A 70 -0.97 6.86 -7.09
N VAL A 71 -2.22 6.86 -6.63
CA VAL A 71 -3.26 5.94 -7.10
C VAL A 71 -3.70 6.33 -8.53
N MET A 72 -3.59 5.40 -9.48
CA MET A 72 -3.76 5.69 -10.91
C MET A 72 -5.22 5.65 -11.40
N GLN A 73 -6.07 4.90 -10.70
CA GLN A 73 -7.51 4.73 -10.98
C GLN A 73 -8.26 4.45 -9.70
N ARG A 74 -9.60 4.58 -9.70
CA ARG A 74 -10.41 4.21 -8.53
C ARG A 74 -10.19 2.73 -8.16
N ILE A 75 -9.90 2.47 -6.89
CA ILE A 75 -9.75 1.13 -6.30
C ILE A 75 -10.81 1.00 -5.21
N SER A 76 -11.68 0.00 -5.32
CA SER A 76 -12.70 -0.29 -4.31
C SER A 76 -12.07 -0.80 -3.00
N SER A 77 -12.77 -0.63 -1.88
CA SER A 77 -12.40 -1.31 -0.64
C SER A 77 -12.32 -2.83 -0.84
N GLY A 78 -11.36 -3.47 -0.19
CA GLY A 78 -11.07 -4.90 -0.30
C GLY A 78 -10.18 -5.27 -1.49
N HIS A 79 -9.95 -4.35 -2.43
CA HIS A 79 -9.13 -4.63 -3.61
C HIS A 79 -7.66 -4.29 -3.38
N LYS A 80 -6.79 -4.84 -4.24
CA LYS A 80 -5.33 -4.67 -4.15
C LYS A 80 -4.85 -3.42 -4.88
N VAL A 81 -3.97 -2.66 -4.25
CA VAL A 81 -3.19 -1.58 -4.88
C VAL A 81 -1.72 -2.01 -4.97
N ALA A 82 -1.08 -1.83 -6.12
CA ALA A 82 0.35 -2.06 -6.28
C ALA A 82 1.17 -0.97 -5.56
N LEU A 83 2.21 -1.36 -4.83
CA LEU A 83 3.09 -0.43 -4.09
C LEU A 83 4.36 -0.08 -4.88
N TYR A 84 4.67 -0.88 -5.89
CA TYR A 84 5.80 -0.74 -6.79
C TYR A 84 5.36 -1.08 -8.20
N ASP A 85 6.18 -0.72 -9.19
CA ASP A 85 6.00 -1.27 -10.53
C ASP A 85 6.29 -2.77 -10.47
N ILE A 86 5.45 -3.56 -11.15
CA ILE A 86 5.57 -5.01 -11.25
C ILE A 86 5.58 -5.32 -12.74
N ALA A 87 6.70 -5.83 -13.24
CA ALA A 87 6.83 -6.17 -14.66
C ALA A 87 5.96 -7.40 -15.01
N GLU A 88 5.68 -7.59 -16.29
CA GLU A 88 5.01 -8.80 -16.76
C GLU A 88 5.81 -10.05 -16.37
N GLY A 89 5.13 -11.08 -15.86
CA GLY A 89 5.74 -12.31 -15.36
C GLY A 89 6.35 -12.21 -13.96
N GLU A 90 6.43 -11.02 -13.35
CA GLU A 90 6.92 -10.88 -11.98
C GLU A 90 5.89 -11.33 -10.93
N PRO A 91 6.36 -11.86 -9.79
CA PRO A 91 5.48 -12.35 -8.74
C PRO A 91 4.72 -11.20 -8.06
N VAL A 92 3.45 -11.43 -7.75
CA VAL A 92 2.66 -10.60 -6.85
C VAL A 92 2.64 -11.25 -5.48
N LEU A 93 3.10 -10.52 -4.47
CA LEU A 93 3.24 -11.01 -3.09
C LEU A 93 2.14 -10.44 -2.19
N ARG A 94 1.49 -11.31 -1.43
CA ARG A 94 0.55 -10.97 -0.36
C ARG A 94 0.74 -11.97 0.78
N TYR A 95 0.74 -11.50 2.03
CA TYR A 95 1.07 -12.34 3.19
C TYR A 95 2.48 -12.95 3.12
N GLY A 96 3.43 -12.28 2.45
CA GLY A 96 4.78 -12.79 2.23
C GLY A 96 4.85 -13.98 1.27
N SER A 97 3.75 -14.34 0.61
CA SER A 97 3.67 -15.47 -0.33
C SER A 97 3.29 -14.99 -1.72
N ILE A 98 3.79 -15.70 -2.74
CA ILE A 98 3.39 -15.46 -4.13
C ILE A 98 1.93 -15.90 -4.29
N ILE A 99 1.07 -14.97 -4.69
CA ILE A 99 -0.35 -15.23 -4.98
C ILE A 99 -0.64 -15.37 -6.48
N GLY A 100 0.38 -15.18 -7.30
CA GLY A 100 0.31 -15.22 -8.76
C GLY A 100 1.38 -14.34 -9.39
N TYR A 101 1.28 -14.15 -10.69
CA TYR A 101 2.21 -13.37 -11.50
C TYR A 101 1.45 -12.34 -12.32
N ALA A 102 2.07 -11.19 -12.54
CA ALA A 102 1.50 -10.15 -13.37
C ALA A 102 1.37 -10.66 -14.82
N THR A 103 0.17 -10.58 -15.40
CA THR A 103 -0.06 -11.02 -16.80
C THR A 103 0.23 -9.93 -17.83
N ARG A 104 0.60 -8.75 -17.34
CA ARG A 104 1.02 -7.55 -18.08
C ARG A 104 1.71 -6.62 -17.08
N PRO A 105 2.48 -5.61 -17.52
CA PRO A 105 3.06 -4.64 -16.61
C PRO A 105 2.00 -3.95 -15.74
N ILE A 106 2.28 -3.81 -14.44
CA ILE A 106 1.42 -3.14 -13.45
C ILE A 106 2.21 -1.97 -12.87
N GLN A 107 1.78 -0.76 -13.16
CA GLN A 107 2.39 0.44 -12.58
C GLN A 107 2.05 0.55 -11.08
N ALA A 108 2.96 1.09 -10.28
CA ALA A 108 2.70 1.47 -8.90
C ALA A 108 1.42 2.31 -8.79
N GLY A 109 0.60 2.03 -7.77
CA GLY A 109 -0.70 2.67 -7.56
C GLY A 109 -1.84 2.13 -8.43
N SER A 110 -1.57 1.13 -9.27
CA SER A 110 -2.59 0.47 -10.08
C SER A 110 -3.37 -0.58 -9.31
N HIS A 111 -4.59 -0.86 -9.78
CA HIS A 111 -5.45 -1.91 -9.25
C HIS A 111 -4.94 -3.30 -9.67
N VAL A 112 -4.72 -4.20 -8.72
CA VAL A 112 -4.31 -5.58 -8.99
C VAL A 112 -5.49 -6.54 -8.82
N HIS A 113 -5.94 -7.16 -9.91
CA HIS A 113 -7.07 -8.10 -9.95
C HIS A 113 -6.88 -9.14 -11.06
N THR A 114 -7.82 -10.06 -11.20
CA THR A 114 -7.87 -11.11 -12.25
C THR A 114 -7.59 -10.65 -13.69
N HIS A 115 -7.78 -9.36 -14.02
CA HIS A 115 -7.49 -8.84 -15.35
C HIS A 115 -5.98 -8.57 -15.60
N ASN A 116 -5.17 -8.51 -14.55
CA ASN A 116 -3.71 -8.30 -14.62
C ASN A 116 -2.91 -9.24 -13.69
N LEU A 117 -3.57 -10.18 -13.03
CA LEU A 117 -2.99 -11.17 -12.14
C LEU A 117 -3.48 -12.55 -12.54
N GLY A 118 -2.54 -13.44 -12.88
CA GLY A 118 -2.77 -14.83 -13.20
C GLY A 118 -2.13 -15.75 -12.17
N VAL A 119 -2.73 -16.91 -11.92
CA VAL A 119 -2.07 -17.98 -11.17
C VAL A 119 -1.13 -18.66 -12.18
N GLY A 120 0.17 -18.41 -12.05
CA GLY A 120 1.17 -19.08 -12.87
C GLY A 120 1.19 -20.57 -12.58
N ASN A 121 1.63 -21.39 -13.55
CA ASN A 121 1.90 -22.80 -13.30
C ASN A 121 2.91 -22.90 -12.15
N LEU A 122 2.45 -23.40 -11.00
CA LEU A 122 3.25 -23.73 -9.83
C LEU A 122 4.34 -24.74 -10.24
N LYS A 123 5.49 -24.28 -10.73
CA LYS A 123 6.75 -24.99 -10.45
C LYS A 123 7.08 -24.65 -9.01
N GLN A 124 6.41 -25.33 -8.09
CA GLN A 124 6.90 -25.43 -6.72
C GLN A 124 8.23 -26.13 -6.80
N VAL A 125 9.31 -25.35 -6.81
CA VAL A 125 10.60 -25.85 -6.36
C VAL A 125 10.41 -26.00 -4.86
N TYR A 126 9.87 -27.15 -4.45
CA TYR A 126 10.05 -27.60 -3.09
C TYR A 126 11.56 -27.82 -2.95
N GLU A 127 12.25 -26.87 -2.34
CA GLU A 127 13.47 -27.22 -1.61
C GLU A 127 13.00 -28.08 -0.43
N SER A 128 12.86 -29.37 -0.71
CA SER A 128 12.81 -30.41 0.30
C SER A 128 14.09 -30.27 1.12
N GLY A 129 13.93 -29.90 2.39
CA GLY A 129 15.01 -29.95 3.37
C GLY A 129 15.62 -31.35 3.41
N ILE A 130 16.90 -31.40 3.08
CA ILE A 130 17.89 -32.43 3.37
C ILE A 130 19.10 -31.58 3.77
N ASP A 131 19.60 -31.54 5.00
CA ASP A 131 19.54 -32.43 6.16
C ASP A 131 19.32 -31.63 7.48
#